data_AF-A0A2S6S5M9-F1
#
_entry.id   AF-A0A2S6S5M9-F1
#
_cell.length_a   1.000
_cell.length_b   1.000
_cell.length_c   1.000
_cell.angle_alpha   90.00
_cell.angle_beta   90.00
_cell.angle_gamma   90.00
#
_symmetry.space_group_name_H-M   'P 1'
#
loop_
_entity.id
_entity.type
_entity.pdbx_description
1 polymer ?
#
loop_
_entity_poly.entity_id
_entity_poly.type
_entity_poly.pdbx_seq_one_letter_code
_entity_poly.pdbx_strand_id
1 'polypeptide(L)'
;MGKQLIQLFCVIFAIFYVKQISANQNDITLKQLVLGGKEEFHLRILEAIPENGQITTGSNDAENVIIEFFDYKCGYCVKMHPELIDIAEKRDDTKIVFLQLPILSEFSAKLSRLVLAANYQDKGFELHNAILTQKGSITEEKVAKIIEELKIDTKKIKEDLNRTEIEDSLHLTSFIAQAIGVRGTPAVFINNEFNPGYVPKDIVEKLLK
;
A
#
# COMPACT_ATOMS: atom_id res chain seq x y z
N MET A 1 48.42 -5.86 -36.59
CA MET A 1 48.31 -5.76 -35.11
C MET A 1 47.16 -4.88 -34.60
N GLY A 2 46.57 -3.95 -35.37
CA GLY A 2 45.52 -3.04 -34.86
C GLY A 2 44.08 -3.57 -34.74
N LYS A 3 43.69 -4.60 -35.51
CA LYS A 3 42.28 -5.07 -35.52
C LYS A 3 41.89 -5.90 -34.29
N GLN A 4 42.82 -6.69 -33.72
CA GLN A 4 42.55 -7.48 -32.52
C GLN A 4 42.40 -6.62 -31.25
N LEU A 5 43.10 -5.48 -31.18
CA LEU A 5 43.03 -4.57 -30.03
C LEU A 5 41.66 -3.85 -29.94
N ILE A 6 41.10 -3.47 -31.08
CA ILE A 6 39.79 -2.80 -31.17
C ILE A 6 38.65 -3.77 -30.81
N GLN A 7 38.75 -5.03 -31.25
CA GLN A 7 37.75 -6.05 -30.97
C GLN A 7 37.71 -6.42 -29.47
N LEU A 8 38.88 -6.42 -28.81
CA LEU A 8 38.97 -6.63 -27.37
C LEU A 8 38.38 -5.47 -26.57
N PHE A 9 38.60 -4.22 -27.01
CA PHE A 9 38.00 -3.03 -26.38
C PHE A 9 36.48 -3.01 -26.51
N CYS A 10 35.92 -3.37 -27.67
CA CYS A 10 34.47 -3.44 -27.87
C CYS A 10 33.80 -4.49 -26.98
N VAL A 11 34.44 -5.66 -26.81
CA VAL A 11 33.91 -6.73 -25.93
C VAL A 11 33.98 -6.32 -24.47
N ILE A 12 35.08 -5.69 -24.02
CA ILE A 12 35.20 -5.18 -22.66
C ILE A 12 34.18 -4.06 -22.39
N PHE A 13 33.99 -3.14 -23.35
CA PHE A 13 33.02 -2.06 -23.23
C PHE A 13 31.58 -2.59 -23.22
N ALA A 14 31.25 -3.58 -24.05
CA ALA A 14 29.95 -4.25 -24.05
C ALA A 14 29.70 -5.03 -22.75
N ILE A 15 30.71 -5.72 -22.20
CA ILE A 15 30.59 -6.38 -20.90
C ILE A 15 30.41 -5.36 -19.77
N PHE A 16 31.09 -4.21 -19.83
CA PHE A 16 30.89 -3.10 -18.88
C PHE A 16 29.49 -2.49 -19.01
N TYR A 17 29.00 -2.27 -20.24
CA TYR A 17 27.67 -1.72 -20.51
C TYR A 17 26.56 -2.69 -20.07
N VAL A 18 26.72 -4.00 -20.33
CA VAL A 18 25.78 -5.04 -19.87
C VAL A 18 25.77 -5.16 -18.35
N LYS A 19 26.94 -5.03 -17.69
CA LYS A 19 27.00 -4.96 -16.22
C LYS A 19 26.28 -3.73 -15.65
N GLN A 20 26.28 -2.61 -16.35
CA GLN A 20 25.59 -1.39 -15.93
C GLN A 20 24.06 -1.50 -16.12
N ILE A 21 23.59 -2.22 -17.14
CA ILE A 21 22.16 -2.48 -17.38
C ILE A 21 21.57 -3.45 -16.34
N SER A 22 22.36 -4.41 -15.83
CA SER A 22 21.91 -5.36 -14.80
C SER A 22 21.82 -4.78 -13.38
N ALA A 23 22.07 -3.47 -13.21
CA ALA A 23 22.00 -2.77 -11.93
C ALA A 23 20.79 -1.83 -11.83
N ASN A 24 19.68 -2.14 -12.52
CA ASN A 24 18.40 -1.50 -12.22
C ASN A 24 17.81 -2.17 -10.96
N GLN A 25 18.26 -1.69 -9.79
CA GLN A 25 17.81 -2.16 -8.48
C GLN A 25 16.40 -1.63 -8.16
N ASN A 26 15.37 -2.30 -8.66
CA ASN A 26 14.03 -2.21 -8.07
C ASN A 26 13.57 -3.53 -7.44
N ASP A 27 14.40 -4.58 -7.47
CA ASP A 27 14.11 -5.83 -6.78
C ASP A 27 14.60 -5.76 -5.33
N ILE A 28 13.75 -5.25 -4.43
CA ILE A 28 13.94 -5.41 -2.99
C ILE A 28 13.90 -6.90 -2.70
N THR A 29 15.07 -7.51 -2.49
CA THR A 29 15.14 -8.94 -2.16
C THR A 29 14.52 -9.19 -0.78
N LEU A 30 13.84 -10.33 -0.61
CA LEU A 30 13.27 -10.75 0.68
C LEU A 30 14.27 -10.70 1.85
N LYS A 31 15.56 -10.93 1.55
CA LYS A 31 16.66 -10.77 2.50
C LYS A 31 16.85 -9.31 2.94
N GLN A 32 16.67 -8.35 2.05
CA GLN A 32 16.68 -6.92 2.35
C GLN A 32 15.42 -6.47 3.09
N LEU A 33 14.25 -7.09 2.84
CA LEU A 33 12.99 -6.87 3.57
C LEU A 33 12.98 -7.50 4.98
N VAL A 34 13.67 -8.62 5.19
CA VAL A 34 13.68 -9.34 6.50
C VAL A 34 14.96 -9.05 7.31
N LEU A 35 16.14 -8.95 6.69
CA LEU A 35 17.45 -8.93 7.40
C LEU A 35 18.35 -7.71 7.13
N GLY A 36 17.98 -6.75 6.28
CA GLY A 36 18.96 -5.83 5.66
C GLY A 36 18.86 -4.31 5.90
N GLY A 37 17.89 -3.78 6.64
CA GLY A 37 17.69 -2.32 6.73
C GLY A 37 18.27 -1.67 7.99
N LYS A 38 18.91 -0.49 7.85
CA LYS A 38 19.08 0.48 8.96
C LYS A 38 17.76 1.18 9.34
N GLU A 39 16.75 1.04 8.50
CA GLU A 39 15.44 1.64 8.66
C GLU A 39 14.52 0.83 9.56
N GLU A 40 13.60 1.54 10.21
CA GLU A 40 12.53 1.01 11.04
C GLU A 40 11.71 -0.05 10.24
N PHE A 41 11.34 -1.17 10.88
CA PHE A 41 10.79 -2.35 10.17
C PHE A 41 9.55 -2.05 9.34
N HIS A 42 8.68 -1.18 9.87
CA HIS A 42 7.45 -0.77 9.21
C HIS A 42 7.70 0.01 7.91
N LEU A 43 8.79 0.79 7.80
CA LEU A 43 9.13 1.51 6.57
C LEU A 43 9.52 0.57 5.43
N ARG A 44 10.17 -0.56 5.76
CA ARG A 44 10.55 -1.59 4.78
C ARG A 44 9.32 -2.29 4.20
N ILE A 45 8.22 -2.39 4.96
CA ILE A 45 6.93 -2.87 4.44
C ILE A 45 6.47 -1.94 3.32
N LEU A 46 6.52 -0.62 3.55
CA LEU A 46 6.10 0.38 2.57
C LEU A 46 7.02 0.40 1.35
N GLU A 47 8.33 0.24 1.52
CA GLU A 47 9.28 0.18 0.40
C GLU A 47 8.96 -0.97 -0.56
N ALA A 48 8.47 -2.10 -0.03
CA ALA A 48 8.14 -3.26 -0.84
C ALA A 48 6.87 -3.06 -1.69
N ILE A 49 5.85 -2.36 -1.16
CA ILE A 49 4.56 -2.19 -1.84
C ILE A 49 4.63 -1.07 -2.88
N PRO A 50 4.18 -1.27 -4.14
CA PRO A 50 4.08 -0.19 -5.13
C PRO A 50 3.37 1.05 -4.56
N GLU A 51 3.83 2.25 -4.89
CA GLU A 51 3.26 3.50 -4.35
C GLU A 51 1.74 3.61 -4.58
N ASN A 52 1.28 3.29 -5.80
CA ASN A 52 -0.15 3.26 -6.12
C ASN A 52 -0.93 2.14 -5.40
N GLY A 53 -0.23 1.16 -4.84
CA GLY A 53 -0.75 0.12 -3.95
C GLY A 53 -0.99 0.59 -2.51
N GLN A 54 -0.50 1.78 -2.16
CA GLN A 54 -0.63 2.38 -0.83
C GLN A 54 -1.69 3.48 -0.87
N ILE A 55 -2.75 3.32 -0.08
CA ILE A 55 -3.72 4.41 0.14
C ILE A 55 -3.26 5.19 1.35
N THR A 56 -3.10 6.50 1.24
CA THR A 56 -2.50 7.30 2.31
C THR A 56 -3.30 8.55 2.65
N THR A 57 -3.14 9.03 3.87
CA THR A 57 -3.65 10.32 4.35
C THR A 57 -2.78 10.86 5.49
N GLY A 58 -2.97 12.13 5.85
CA GLY A 58 -2.15 12.83 6.83
C GLY A 58 -0.93 13.49 6.22
N SER A 59 0.12 13.67 7.02
CA SER A 59 1.30 14.43 6.63
C SER A 59 2.23 13.65 5.70
N ASN A 60 2.77 14.32 4.67
CA ASN A 60 3.80 13.75 3.80
C ASN A 60 5.20 13.76 4.45
N ASP A 61 5.40 14.61 5.47
CA ASP A 61 6.65 14.75 6.24
C ASP A 61 6.41 14.30 7.69
N ALA A 62 5.81 13.12 7.83
CA ALA A 62 5.39 12.59 9.11
C ALA A 62 6.55 11.93 9.88
N GLU A 63 6.68 12.28 11.16
CA GLU A 63 7.54 11.55 12.11
C GLU A 63 6.92 10.22 12.52
N ASN A 64 5.58 10.17 12.57
CA ASN A 64 4.79 9.04 12.99
C ASN A 64 4.10 8.37 11.79
N VAL A 65 4.26 7.05 11.63
CA VAL A 65 3.61 6.30 10.57
C VAL A 65 2.74 5.18 11.15
N ILE A 66 1.47 5.17 10.77
CA ILE A 66 0.53 4.09 11.08
C ILE A 66 0.26 3.30 9.80
N ILE A 67 0.49 2.00 9.82
CA ILE A 67 0.17 1.10 8.70
C ILE A 67 -0.97 0.19 9.13
N GLU A 68 -2.10 0.22 8.43
CA GLU A 68 -3.23 -0.69 8.66
C GLU A 68 -3.34 -1.70 7.50
N PHE A 69 -3.20 -2.99 7.83
CA PHE A 69 -3.68 -4.08 6.97
C PHE A 69 -5.18 -4.27 7.19
N PHE A 70 -5.98 -4.04 6.15
CA PHE A 70 -7.43 -3.92 6.31
C PHE A 70 -8.23 -4.66 5.23
N ASP A 71 -9.52 -4.88 5.52
CA ASP A 71 -10.50 -5.45 4.59
C ASP A 71 -11.80 -4.63 4.67
N TYR A 72 -12.38 -4.23 3.53
CA TYR A 72 -13.62 -3.44 3.46
C TYR A 72 -14.86 -4.09 4.06
N LYS A 73 -14.84 -5.41 4.30
CA LYS A 73 -15.92 -6.16 4.96
C LYS A 73 -15.64 -6.43 6.43
N CYS A 74 -14.49 -6.00 6.96
CA CYS A 74 -14.18 -6.14 8.38
C CYS A 74 -14.88 -5.05 9.19
N GLY A 75 -15.77 -5.47 10.10
CA GLY A 75 -16.47 -4.53 10.99
C GLY A 75 -15.53 -3.75 11.91
N TYR A 76 -14.40 -4.32 12.31
CA TYR A 76 -13.40 -3.63 13.11
C TYR A 76 -12.57 -2.63 12.30
N CYS A 77 -12.27 -2.89 11.02
CA CYS A 77 -11.68 -1.89 10.12
C CYS A 77 -12.63 -0.70 9.94
N VAL A 78 -13.91 -0.97 9.69
CA VAL A 78 -14.95 0.09 9.59
C VAL A 78 -15.04 0.91 10.87
N LYS A 79 -14.92 0.26 12.04
CA LYS A 79 -14.89 0.94 13.33
C LYS A 79 -13.63 1.80 13.52
N MET A 80 -12.46 1.28 13.15
CA MET A 80 -11.16 1.92 13.36
C MET A 80 -10.93 3.09 12.42
N HIS A 81 -11.43 3.01 11.19
CA HIS A 81 -11.23 4.00 10.14
C HIS A 81 -11.48 5.45 10.59
N PRO A 82 -12.65 5.85 11.14
CA PRO A 82 -12.87 7.23 11.57
C PRO A 82 -11.95 7.66 12.72
N GLU A 83 -11.48 6.74 13.57
CA GLU A 83 -10.53 7.05 14.64
C GLU A 83 -9.15 7.40 14.07
N LEU A 84 -8.71 6.65 13.05
CA LEU A 84 -7.48 6.92 12.31
C LEU A 84 -7.57 8.24 11.53
N ILE A 85 -8.67 8.49 10.81
CA ILE A 85 -8.85 9.76 10.10
C ILE A 85 -8.78 10.95 11.07
N ASP A 86 -9.43 10.87 12.24
CA ASP A 86 -9.38 11.94 13.25
C ASP A 86 -7.95 12.19 13.77
N ILE A 87 -7.10 11.16 13.85
CA ILE A 87 -5.68 11.32 14.21
C ILE A 87 -4.94 12.07 13.11
N ALA A 88 -5.07 11.63 11.85
CA ALA A 88 -4.39 12.26 10.71
C ALA A 88 -4.84 13.71 10.46
N GLU A 89 -6.10 14.05 10.78
CA GLU A 89 -6.61 15.43 10.66
C GLU A 89 -6.12 16.35 11.80
N LYS A 90 -5.89 15.80 13.00
CA LYS A 90 -5.49 16.59 14.18
C LYS A 90 -3.98 16.69 14.38
N ARG A 91 -3.21 15.83 13.74
CA ARG A 91 -1.75 15.76 13.88
C ARG A 91 -1.08 16.05 12.53
N ASP A 92 -0.21 17.04 12.50
CA ASP A 92 0.59 17.43 11.33
C ASP A 92 1.86 16.59 11.17
N ASP A 93 2.13 15.69 12.12
CA ASP A 93 3.32 14.84 12.17
C ASP A 93 2.99 13.35 11.91
N THR A 94 1.76 13.02 11.53
CA THR A 94 1.29 11.64 11.41
C THR A 94 0.81 11.32 10.00
N LYS A 95 1.30 10.20 9.45
CA LYS A 95 0.86 9.60 8.19
C LYS A 95 0.18 8.27 8.45
N ILE A 96 -0.90 8.02 7.74
CA ILE A 96 -1.60 6.73 7.78
C ILE A 96 -1.51 6.10 6.41
N VAL A 97 -1.18 4.82 6.37
CA VAL A 97 -1.07 4.01 5.16
C VAL A 97 -1.96 2.79 5.30
N PHE A 98 -2.90 2.65 4.38
CA PHE A 98 -3.83 1.52 4.33
C PHE A 98 -3.37 0.53 3.26
N LEU A 99 -3.06 -0.70 3.69
CA LEU A 99 -2.64 -1.80 2.83
C LEU A 99 -3.77 -2.83 2.69
N GLN A 100 -4.14 -3.08 1.44
CA GLN A 100 -5.31 -3.88 1.08
C GLN A 100 -5.07 -5.37 1.33
N LEU A 101 -5.78 -5.95 2.30
CA LEU A 101 -5.72 -7.38 2.63
C LEU A 101 -7.11 -8.03 2.53
N PRO A 102 -7.66 -8.21 1.31
CA PRO A 102 -9.03 -8.69 1.09
C PRO A 102 -9.15 -10.21 1.33
N ILE A 103 -9.34 -10.60 2.60
CA ILE A 103 -9.39 -12.00 3.04
C ILE A 103 -10.80 -12.48 3.41
N LEU A 104 -11.79 -11.59 3.47
CA LEU A 104 -13.13 -11.91 3.97
C LEU A 104 -14.14 -12.26 2.87
N SER A 105 -13.97 -11.74 1.65
CA SER A 105 -14.88 -12.05 0.54
C SER A 105 -14.31 -11.65 -0.82
N GLU A 106 -14.88 -12.22 -1.89
CA GLU A 106 -14.60 -11.77 -3.27
C GLU A 106 -15.00 -10.29 -3.46
N PHE A 107 -16.05 -9.84 -2.79
CA PHE A 107 -16.46 -8.44 -2.85
C PHE A 107 -15.43 -7.52 -2.20
N SER A 108 -14.77 -7.94 -1.11
CA SER A 108 -13.62 -7.24 -0.54
C SER A 108 -12.53 -7.07 -1.59
N ALA A 109 -12.18 -8.14 -2.31
CA ALA A 109 -11.15 -8.09 -3.34
C ALA A 109 -11.54 -7.20 -4.53
N LYS A 110 -12.82 -7.16 -4.91
CA LYS A 110 -13.34 -6.23 -5.93
C LYS A 110 -13.21 -4.77 -5.48
N LEU A 111 -13.56 -4.46 -4.22
CA LEU A 111 -13.41 -3.12 -3.66
C LEU A 111 -11.94 -2.69 -3.59
N SER A 112 -11.05 -3.61 -3.19
CA SER A 112 -9.61 -3.35 -3.16
C SER A 112 -9.07 -2.93 -4.52
N ARG A 113 -9.37 -3.71 -5.58
CA ARG A 113 -8.98 -3.37 -6.95
C ARG A 113 -9.54 -2.04 -7.43
N LEU A 114 -10.82 -1.75 -7.14
CA LEU A 114 -11.45 -0.49 -7.52
C LEU A 114 -10.79 0.72 -6.87
N VAL A 115 -10.44 0.63 -5.58
CA VAL A 115 -9.76 1.70 -4.87
C VAL A 115 -8.33 1.90 -5.37
N LEU A 116 -7.60 0.81 -5.62
CA LEU A 116 -6.26 0.91 -6.21
C LEU A 116 -6.31 1.49 -7.63
N ALA A 117 -7.30 1.13 -8.44
CA ALA A 117 -7.52 1.73 -9.76
C ALA A 117 -7.88 3.23 -9.66
N ALA A 118 -8.71 3.63 -8.69
CA ALA A 118 -9.01 5.03 -8.44
C ALA A 118 -7.78 5.83 -7.94
N ASN A 119 -6.80 5.15 -7.33
CA ASN A 119 -5.57 5.79 -6.86
C ASN A 119 -4.72 6.33 -8.03
N TYR A 120 -4.75 5.68 -9.20
CA TYR A 120 -4.14 6.20 -10.43
C TYR A 120 -4.78 7.50 -10.97
N GLN A 121 -5.88 7.94 -10.36
CA GLN A 121 -6.55 9.20 -10.65
C GLN A 121 -6.46 10.18 -9.47
N ASP A 122 -5.59 9.92 -8.49
CA ASP A 122 -5.49 10.68 -7.23
C ASP A 122 -6.81 10.70 -6.46
N LYS A 123 -7.62 9.62 -6.57
CA LYS A 123 -8.93 9.46 -5.94
C LYS A 123 -9.05 8.23 -5.05
N GLY A 124 -7.92 7.56 -4.79
CA GLY A 124 -7.88 6.32 -4.02
C GLY A 124 -8.32 6.56 -2.57
N PHE A 125 -7.81 7.59 -1.91
CA PHE A 125 -8.18 7.91 -0.54
C PHE A 125 -9.65 8.34 -0.42
N GLU A 126 -10.16 9.18 -1.30
CA GLU A 126 -11.56 9.62 -1.24
C GLU A 126 -12.52 8.45 -1.44
N LEU A 127 -12.23 7.54 -2.37
CA LEU A 127 -13.05 6.34 -2.57
C LEU A 127 -12.96 5.39 -1.37
N HIS A 128 -11.75 5.15 -0.85
CA HIS A 128 -11.51 4.35 0.36
C HIS A 128 -12.29 4.90 1.56
N ASN A 129 -12.18 6.20 1.82
CA ASN A 129 -12.84 6.88 2.92
C ASN A 129 -14.36 6.81 2.77
N ALA A 130 -14.90 7.07 1.57
CA ALA A 130 -16.34 7.01 1.32
C ALA A 130 -16.90 5.59 1.50
N ILE A 131 -16.16 4.54 1.11
CA ILE A 131 -16.58 3.15 1.31
C ILE A 131 -16.63 2.80 2.80
N LEU A 132 -15.57 3.13 3.57
CA LEU A 132 -15.49 2.76 4.99
C LEU A 132 -16.39 3.62 5.90
N THR A 133 -16.79 4.82 5.46
CA THR A 133 -17.74 5.68 6.19
C THR A 133 -19.19 5.51 5.72
N GLN A 134 -19.44 4.67 4.71
CA GLN A 134 -20.78 4.40 4.20
C GLN A 134 -21.70 3.83 5.28
N LYS A 135 -22.88 4.42 5.44
CA LYS A 135 -23.90 3.91 6.37
C LYS A 135 -24.50 2.59 5.88
N GLY A 136 -24.59 1.64 6.81
CA GLY A 136 -25.10 0.28 6.57
C GLY A 136 -24.17 -0.53 5.67
N SER A 137 -24.63 -1.72 5.26
CA SER A 137 -23.84 -2.59 4.39
C SER A 137 -23.47 -1.91 3.07
N ILE A 138 -22.18 -1.99 2.71
CA ILE A 138 -21.69 -1.61 1.38
C ILE A 138 -22.20 -2.61 0.34
N THR A 139 -22.70 -2.10 -0.79
CA THR A 139 -23.24 -2.86 -1.94
C THR A 139 -22.68 -2.31 -3.24
N GLU A 140 -22.78 -3.06 -4.34
CA GLU A 140 -22.29 -2.59 -5.65
C GLU A 140 -22.97 -1.28 -6.10
N GLU A 141 -24.27 -1.16 -5.86
CA GLU A 141 -25.04 0.06 -6.16
C GLU A 141 -24.51 1.28 -5.39
N LYS A 142 -24.25 1.12 -4.07
CA LYS A 142 -23.69 2.20 -3.25
C LYS A 142 -22.28 2.59 -3.73
N VAL A 143 -21.46 1.61 -4.09
CA VAL A 143 -20.11 1.87 -4.63
C VAL A 143 -20.19 2.63 -5.94
N ALA A 144 -21.07 2.23 -6.86
CA ALA A 144 -21.28 2.94 -8.12
C ALA A 144 -21.73 4.39 -7.90
N LYS A 145 -22.64 4.61 -6.94
CA LYS A 145 -23.07 5.96 -6.54
C LYS A 145 -21.93 6.80 -5.95
N ILE A 146 -21.12 6.21 -5.05
CA ILE A 146 -19.94 6.91 -4.49
C ILE A 146 -18.96 7.31 -5.60
N ILE A 147 -18.69 6.42 -6.55
CA ILE A 147 -17.81 6.68 -7.70
C ILE A 147 -18.34 7.85 -8.54
N GLU A 148 -19.66 7.91 -8.77
CA GLU A 148 -20.32 9.02 -9.47
C GLU A 148 -20.22 10.34 -8.68
N GLU A 149 -20.51 10.32 -7.38
CA GLU A 149 -20.45 11.49 -6.50
C GLU A 149 -19.03 12.07 -6.40
N LEU A 150 -18.01 11.20 -6.35
CA LEU A 150 -16.60 11.56 -6.37
C LEU A 150 -16.09 11.93 -7.77
N LYS A 151 -16.92 11.81 -8.80
CA LYS A 151 -16.61 12.10 -10.21
C LYS A 151 -15.38 11.35 -10.72
N ILE A 152 -15.21 10.10 -10.28
CA ILE A 152 -14.10 9.25 -10.73
C ILE A 152 -14.40 8.77 -12.15
N ASP A 153 -13.41 8.85 -13.04
CA ASP A 153 -13.59 8.43 -14.43
C ASP A 153 -13.67 6.90 -14.51
N THR A 154 -14.89 6.41 -14.72
CA THR A 154 -15.18 4.96 -14.80
C THR A 154 -14.55 4.29 -16.02
N LYS A 155 -14.24 5.03 -17.09
CA LYS A 155 -13.52 4.49 -18.24
C LYS A 155 -12.07 4.25 -17.85
N LYS A 156 -11.43 5.21 -17.19
CA LYS A 156 -10.07 5.05 -16.65
C LYS A 156 -10.00 3.93 -15.62
N ILE A 157 -10.96 3.80 -14.71
CA ILE A 157 -11.03 2.64 -13.78
C ILE A 157 -10.96 1.33 -14.57
N LYS A 158 -11.77 1.17 -15.63
CA LYS A 158 -11.78 -0.06 -16.44
C LYS A 158 -10.44 -0.34 -17.12
N GLU A 159 -9.73 0.71 -17.54
CA GLU A 159 -8.40 0.61 -18.13
C GLU A 159 -7.37 0.23 -17.06
N ASP A 160 -7.34 0.94 -15.93
CA ASP A 160 -6.40 0.77 -14.83
C ASP A 160 -6.57 -0.57 -14.11
N LEU A 161 -7.77 -1.15 -14.09
CA LEU A 161 -8.02 -2.50 -13.56
C LEU A 161 -7.22 -3.60 -14.30
N ASN A 162 -6.66 -3.33 -15.48
CA ASN A 162 -5.81 -4.28 -16.20
C ASN A 162 -4.32 -4.15 -15.86
N ARG A 163 -3.94 -3.22 -14.97
CA ARG A 163 -2.56 -3.04 -14.51
C ARG A 163 -2.13 -4.21 -13.63
N THR A 164 -0.99 -4.80 -13.94
CA THR A 164 -0.43 -5.89 -13.14
C THR A 164 -0.06 -5.42 -11.74
N GLU A 165 0.31 -4.14 -11.61
CA GLU A 165 0.70 -3.50 -10.35
C GLU A 165 -0.40 -3.54 -9.28
N ILE A 166 -1.69 -3.59 -9.69
CA ILE A 166 -2.81 -3.75 -8.75
C ILE A 166 -2.76 -5.13 -8.12
N GLU A 167 -2.64 -6.20 -8.93
CA GLU A 167 -2.53 -7.56 -8.40
C GLU A 167 -1.24 -7.77 -7.63
N ASP A 168 -0.12 -7.21 -8.10
CA ASP A 168 1.17 -7.29 -7.43
C ASP A 168 1.09 -6.65 -6.04
N SER A 169 0.42 -5.51 -5.90
CA SER A 169 0.19 -4.86 -4.61
C SER A 169 -0.61 -5.73 -3.65
N LEU A 170 -1.67 -6.40 -4.13
CA LEU A 170 -2.49 -7.30 -3.31
C LEU A 170 -1.71 -8.56 -2.91
N HIS A 171 -0.99 -9.17 -3.84
CA HIS A 171 -0.19 -10.36 -3.58
C HIS A 171 0.94 -10.07 -2.62
N LEU A 172 1.65 -8.97 -2.79
CA LEU A 172 2.76 -8.60 -1.92
C LEU A 172 2.26 -8.20 -0.53
N THR A 173 1.15 -7.46 -0.43
CA THR A 173 0.52 -7.17 0.86
C THR A 173 0.15 -8.46 1.58
N SER A 174 -0.48 -9.41 0.90
CA SER A 174 -0.82 -10.73 1.46
C SER A 174 0.40 -11.54 1.87
N PHE A 175 1.46 -11.54 1.06
CA PHE A 175 2.70 -12.23 1.35
C PHE A 175 3.39 -11.66 2.60
N ILE A 176 3.52 -10.33 2.68
CA ILE A 176 4.11 -9.64 3.84
C ILE A 176 3.26 -9.90 5.08
N ALA A 177 1.93 -9.73 4.99
CA ALA A 177 1.01 -10.00 6.08
C ALA A 177 1.21 -11.42 6.66
N GLN A 178 1.31 -12.43 5.80
CA GLN A 178 1.60 -13.80 6.22
C GLN A 178 2.99 -13.94 6.86
N ALA A 179 4.02 -13.36 6.25
CA ALA A 179 5.40 -13.44 6.73
C ALA A 179 5.59 -12.81 8.12
N ILE A 180 4.83 -11.76 8.44
CA ILE A 180 4.91 -11.04 9.72
C ILE A 180 3.86 -11.53 10.74
N GLY A 181 3.08 -12.56 10.39
CA GLY A 181 2.14 -13.20 11.31
C GLY A 181 0.80 -12.49 11.48
N VAL A 182 0.38 -11.65 10.52
CA VAL A 182 -0.99 -11.13 10.45
C VAL A 182 -1.96 -12.30 10.22
N ARG A 183 -2.94 -12.45 11.12
CA ARG A 183 -3.94 -13.54 11.08
C ARG A 183 -5.37 -13.08 10.79
N GLY A 184 -5.56 -11.78 10.61
CA GLY A 184 -6.87 -11.17 10.42
C GLY A 184 -6.75 -9.66 10.25
N THR A 185 -7.88 -9.00 10.05
CA THR A 185 -7.98 -7.55 9.89
C THR A 185 -8.86 -6.92 11.00
N PRO A 186 -8.57 -5.69 11.44
CA PRO A 186 -7.36 -4.93 11.11
C PRO A 186 -6.12 -5.56 11.77
N ALA A 187 -4.94 -5.29 11.22
CA ALA A 187 -3.68 -5.45 11.91
C ALA A 187 -2.84 -4.21 11.66
N VAL A 188 -2.26 -3.65 12.72
CA VAL A 188 -1.76 -2.28 12.70
C VAL A 188 -0.31 -2.24 13.13
N PHE A 189 0.53 -1.54 12.39
CA PHE A 189 1.82 -1.07 12.87
C PHE A 189 1.68 0.38 13.27
N ILE A 190 2.08 0.72 14.49
CA ILE A 190 2.21 2.10 14.94
C ILE A 190 3.69 2.32 15.17
N ASN A 191 4.34 3.00 14.23
CA ASN A 191 5.79 2.98 14.10
C ASN A 191 6.28 1.51 14.07
N ASN A 192 7.15 1.10 14.99
CA ASN A 192 7.65 -0.28 15.06
C ASN A 192 6.78 -1.25 15.86
N GLU A 193 5.70 -0.79 16.49
CA GLU A 193 4.88 -1.65 17.34
C GLU A 193 3.79 -2.35 16.54
N PHE A 194 3.87 -3.68 16.46
CA PHE A 194 2.85 -4.51 15.84
C PHE A 194 1.69 -4.79 16.79
N ASN A 195 0.49 -4.44 16.35
CA ASN A 195 -0.76 -4.59 17.07
C ASN A 195 -1.75 -5.44 16.25
N PRO A 196 -2.00 -6.70 16.63
CA PRO A 196 -2.98 -7.53 15.96
C PRO A 196 -4.40 -7.12 16.39
N GLY A 197 -5.26 -6.78 15.44
CA GLY A 197 -6.65 -6.41 15.70
C GLY A 197 -6.87 -4.91 15.84
N TYR A 198 -8.08 -4.57 16.28
CA TYR A 198 -8.49 -3.20 16.55
C TYR A 198 -7.70 -2.61 17.73
N VAL A 199 -7.19 -1.41 17.55
CA VAL A 199 -6.55 -0.62 18.61
C VAL A 199 -7.40 0.61 18.86
N PRO A 200 -7.89 0.84 20.11
CA PRO A 200 -8.63 2.06 20.43
C PRO A 200 -7.77 3.31 20.20
N LYS A 201 -8.41 4.37 19.71
CA LYS A 201 -7.75 5.67 19.45
C LYS A 201 -6.80 6.15 20.56
N ASP A 202 -7.21 6.07 21.82
CA ASP A 202 -6.40 6.57 22.94
C ASP A 202 -5.12 5.76 23.16
N ILE A 203 -5.12 4.48 22.75
CA ILE A 203 -3.93 3.63 22.75
C ILE A 203 -3.06 3.97 21.55
N VAL A 204 -3.66 4.19 20.37
CA VAL A 204 -2.91 4.64 19.19
C VAL A 204 -2.15 5.94 19.52
N GLU A 205 -2.82 6.93 20.08
CA GLU A 205 -2.22 8.23 20.44
C GLU A 205 -1.06 8.11 21.44
N LYS A 206 -1.09 7.13 22.36
CA LYS A 206 -0.01 6.87 23.32
C LYS A 206 1.22 6.22 22.70
N LEU A 207 1.06 5.59 21.54
CA LEU A 207 2.13 4.89 20.81
C LEU A 207 2.81 5.79 19.76
N LEU A 208 2.26 6.97 19.50
CA LEU A 208 2.90 8.01 18.68
C LEU A 208 3.98 8.73 19.50
N LYS A 209 5.06 9.14 18.82
CA LYS A 209 6.14 9.97 19.37
C LYS A 209 5.63 11.37 19.74
#